data_AF-A0A8J7NL95-F1
#
_entry.id   AF-A0A8J7NL95-F1
#
_cell.length_a   1.000
_cell.length_b   1.000
_cell.length_c   1.000
_cell.angle_alpha   90.00
_cell.angle_beta   90.00
_cell.angle_gamma   90.00
#
_symmetry.space_group_name_H-M   'P 1'
#
loop_
_entity.id
_entity.type
_entity.pdbx_description
1 polymer ?
#
loop_
_entity_poly.entity_id
_entity_poly.type
_entity_poly.pdbx_seq_one_letter_code
_entity_poly.pdbx_strand_id
1 'polypeptide(L)'
;MTHSLAVTLCLLSALCVVMSEKKLTVTGDEDGSVSISCTYSEGYEKNAKYFCKEEKKLLGTKCVDLIKTEVHNTQLANERVSLYDDTSARVFTVTIRRLTLEDAGKYYCAVKRSIVRDIYTEVDLQVKEALGSVKSAEKLSVIADEGGPVSISCIYSQGYETNAKYFCKEEKKVLSTNCVNLIKTDAHNTRYTDGRFSLFDNTSARVFTVTIMGVTLEDAGKYFCGVKRIIVRDKYTEVDLHVKQALGSVKSADKLKVTGDQGGTVSISCIYSQGYETNKKYLCKEEKKLFTTKCVDLIKTEEDKTRVTEGRFSLYDDTSARVFTVTITGLTLEDAGKYYCGVNRILVRDEYSEVDLQVKEAAGTEFVFVLDGSGSISHEDFVKAKTFISNVMQKTWRNCSNCRFAVVQYGSDIRTELSLNENDPPATAVNKVKNITQIYKSTRTASAIHYVLEHVFVAENGSKKDAKKIMTVLTDGRILLDPMNLKDVLSSPKIRNITRFAIGVGSEFNNPKTAAELNDIASDAKHVFKAGHYGALDCFVPVLVQRITGIEGASELPSQEKTKFC
;
A
#
# COMPACT_ATOMS: atom_id res chain seq x y z
N MET A 1 48.26 65.69 -34.07
CA MET A 1 48.10 64.34 -34.63
C MET A 1 47.00 63.63 -33.86
N THR A 2 46.12 62.98 -34.62
CA THR A 2 44.84 62.37 -34.26
C THR A 2 44.97 61.05 -33.48
N HIS A 3 43.86 60.65 -32.82
CA HIS A 3 43.50 59.29 -32.32
C HIS A 3 44.24 58.80 -31.05
N SER A 4 43.65 58.08 -30.06
CA SER A 4 42.36 57.38 -29.89
C SER A 4 42.22 56.90 -28.41
N LEU A 5 41.00 56.94 -27.85
CA LEU A 5 40.28 56.04 -26.89
C LEU A 5 41.09 55.19 -25.86
N ALA A 6 40.72 54.94 -24.60
CA ALA A 6 39.56 55.25 -23.73
C ALA A 6 39.83 54.70 -22.31
N VAL A 7 38.89 54.94 -21.38
CA VAL A 7 38.65 54.29 -20.06
C VAL A 7 39.36 54.97 -18.87
N THR A 8 38.74 55.38 -17.75
CA THR A 8 37.36 55.65 -17.30
C THR A 8 37.51 56.50 -16.04
N LEU A 9 36.65 57.51 -15.87
CA LEU A 9 36.68 58.49 -14.79
C LEU A 9 36.35 57.83 -13.43
N CYS A 10 37.26 57.92 -12.46
CA CYS A 10 37.01 57.59 -11.05
C CYS A 10 37.29 58.86 -10.23
N LEU A 11 36.23 59.55 -9.80
CA LEU A 11 36.33 60.69 -8.88
C LEU A 11 35.64 60.32 -7.57
N LEU A 12 36.43 60.41 -6.50
CA LEU A 12 36.14 59.96 -5.16
C LEU A 12 34.97 60.68 -4.50
N SER A 13 34.27 59.86 -3.72
CA SER A 13 33.05 60.02 -2.96
C SER A 13 33.11 61.07 -1.85
N ALA A 14 32.08 61.91 -1.80
CA ALA A 14 31.61 62.54 -0.57
C ALA A 14 31.22 61.47 0.45
N LEU A 15 31.72 61.59 1.69
CA LEU A 15 31.25 60.84 2.84
C LEU A 15 29.81 61.25 3.18
N CYS A 16 28.84 60.64 2.50
CA CYS A 16 27.53 60.38 3.08
C CYS A 16 27.73 59.31 4.16
N VAL A 17 27.62 59.69 5.43
CA VAL A 17 27.34 58.73 6.50
C VAL A 17 25.97 58.14 6.20
N VAL A 18 25.99 56.99 5.53
CA VAL A 18 24.82 56.15 5.31
C VAL A 18 24.34 55.73 6.70
N MET A 19 23.30 56.39 7.20
CA MET A 19 22.51 55.91 8.34
C MET A 19 21.98 54.53 7.95
N SER A 20 22.67 53.50 8.43
CA SER A 20 22.22 52.12 8.30
C SER A 20 20.90 52.00 9.05
N GLU A 21 19.79 52.02 8.32
CA GLU A 21 18.48 51.61 8.84
C GLU A 21 18.59 50.11 9.17
N LYS A 22 18.98 49.81 10.40
CA LYS A 22 19.17 48.43 10.87
C LYS A 22 17.81 47.77 11.00
N LYS A 23 17.33 47.22 9.90
CA LYS A 23 16.15 46.37 9.84
C LYS A 23 16.50 44.98 10.38
N LEU A 24 15.80 44.56 11.42
CA LEU A 24 15.97 43.23 12.00
C LEU A 24 14.95 42.27 11.40
N THR A 25 15.37 41.34 10.56
CA THR A 25 14.50 40.23 10.13
C THR A 25 14.63 39.09 11.12
N VAL A 26 13.52 38.69 11.73
CA VAL A 26 13.50 37.58 12.68
C VAL A 26 12.56 36.52 12.14
N THR A 27 13.03 35.27 12.10
CA THR A 27 12.21 34.14 11.67
C THR A 27 11.80 33.32 12.88
N GLY A 28 10.50 33.07 13.05
CA GLY A 28 9.97 32.11 14.01
C GLY A 28 9.17 31.03 13.31
N ASP A 29 9.03 29.87 13.95
CA ASP A 29 8.24 28.76 13.43
C ASP A 29 6.80 28.80 13.99
N GLU A 30 5.79 28.41 13.20
CA GLU A 30 4.38 28.28 13.62
C GLU A 30 4.28 27.38 14.87
N ASP A 31 3.46 27.75 15.85
CA ASP A 31 3.35 27.19 17.21
C ASP A 31 4.62 27.29 18.07
N GLY A 32 5.75 27.70 17.50
CA GLY A 32 6.99 27.99 18.19
C GLY A 32 6.96 29.30 18.97
N SER A 33 8.13 29.67 19.49
CA SER A 33 8.36 30.98 20.13
C SER A 33 9.56 31.65 19.52
N VAL A 34 9.47 32.95 19.30
CA VAL A 34 10.59 33.79 18.85
C VAL A 34 10.99 34.74 19.95
N SER A 35 12.29 34.98 20.10
CA SER A 35 12.84 36.02 20.97
C SER A 35 13.57 37.07 20.12
N ILE A 36 13.12 38.32 20.24
CA ILE A 36 13.58 39.46 19.46
C ILE A 36 14.38 40.35 20.41
N SER A 37 15.69 40.46 20.17
CA SER A 37 16.59 41.26 21.01
C SER A 37 16.87 42.61 20.36
N CYS A 38 16.56 43.70 21.06
CA CYS A 38 16.63 45.06 20.55
C CYS A 38 17.58 45.91 21.40
N THR A 39 18.66 46.38 20.79
CA THR A 39 19.69 47.22 21.41
C THR A 39 19.26 48.69 21.44
N TYR A 40 19.65 49.43 22.48
CA TYR A 40 19.48 50.88 22.55
C TYR A 40 20.75 51.57 23.05
N SER A 41 20.88 52.86 22.73
CA SER A 41 22.06 53.66 23.08
C SER A 41 22.13 54.00 24.57
N GLU A 42 23.33 54.37 25.03
CA GLU A 42 23.57 54.89 26.37
C GLU A 42 22.65 56.08 26.71
N GLY A 43 22.19 56.14 27.96
CA GLY A 43 21.34 57.21 28.47
C GLY A 43 19.83 56.96 28.32
N TYR A 44 19.43 55.80 27.77
CA TYR A 44 18.03 55.37 27.65
C TYR A 44 17.66 54.20 28.56
N GLU A 45 18.50 53.86 29.53
CA GLU A 45 18.29 52.75 30.47
C GLU A 45 17.01 52.98 31.29
N LYS A 46 16.73 54.24 31.65
CA LYS A 46 15.54 54.65 32.41
C LYS A 46 14.30 54.95 31.55
N ASN A 47 14.36 54.70 30.24
CA ASN A 47 13.25 54.96 29.34
C ASN A 47 12.36 53.72 29.21
N ALA A 48 11.05 53.93 29.15
CA ALA A 48 10.09 52.86 28.88
C ALA A 48 10.39 52.21 27.53
N LYS A 49 10.44 50.88 27.50
CA LYS A 49 10.62 50.08 26.29
C LYS A 49 9.28 49.52 25.88
N TYR A 50 8.95 49.59 24.61
CA TYR A 50 7.70 49.03 24.12
C TYR A 50 7.88 48.37 22.76
N PHE A 51 6.99 47.43 22.49
CA PHE A 51 6.95 46.66 21.27
C PHE A 51 5.57 46.77 20.66
N CYS A 52 5.49 47.20 19.41
CA CYS A 52 4.21 47.49 18.74
C CYS A 52 4.16 46.90 17.32
N LYS A 53 2.96 46.51 16.87
CA LYS A 53 2.69 45.98 15.51
C LYS A 53 2.20 47.09 14.61
N GLU A 54 2.69 47.15 13.37
CA GLU A 54 2.16 48.07 12.37
C GLU A 54 0.79 47.60 11.86
N GLU A 55 -0.22 48.45 11.99
CA GLU A 55 -1.54 48.24 11.41
C GLU A 55 -1.85 49.31 10.37
N LYS A 56 -2.31 48.89 9.19
CA LYS A 56 -2.77 49.80 8.13
C LYS A 56 -4.21 50.23 8.41
N LYS A 57 -4.45 51.54 8.51
CA LYS A 57 -5.80 52.12 8.60
C LYS A 57 -6.14 52.88 7.31
N LEU A 58 -7.42 53.19 7.14
CA LEU A 58 -7.94 53.96 6.00
C LEU A 58 -7.25 55.32 5.79
N LEU A 59 -6.66 55.90 6.85
CA LEU A 59 -5.92 57.18 6.82
C LEU A 59 -4.52 57.06 7.48
N GLY A 60 -3.67 56.17 6.97
CA GLY A 60 -2.27 56.03 7.37
C GLY A 60 -1.93 54.74 8.15
N THR A 61 -0.69 54.62 8.63
CA THR A 61 -0.24 53.49 9.47
C THR A 61 -0.23 53.88 10.94
N LYS A 62 -0.71 53.00 11.82
CA LYS A 62 -0.64 53.19 13.27
C LYS A 62 0.07 52.00 13.89
N CYS A 63 1.02 52.26 14.78
CA CYS A 63 1.60 51.20 15.61
C CYS A 63 0.71 50.92 16.82
N VAL A 64 0.34 49.67 17.04
CA VAL A 64 -0.48 49.23 18.18
C VAL A 64 0.42 48.53 19.19
N ASP A 65 0.55 49.10 20.39
CA ASP A 65 1.41 48.59 21.47
C ASP A 65 0.93 47.19 21.91
N LEU A 66 1.81 46.19 21.83
CA LEU A 66 1.57 44.83 22.31
C LEU A 66 1.99 44.68 23.78
N ILE A 67 3.12 45.31 24.14
CA ILE A 67 3.67 45.28 25.49
C ILE A 67 4.58 46.49 25.71
N LYS A 68 4.57 47.02 26.93
CA LYS A 68 5.31 48.23 27.31
C LYS A 68 5.75 48.15 28.76
N THR A 69 7.02 48.38 29.03
CA THR A 69 7.54 48.43 30.40
C THR A 69 7.26 49.77 31.05
N GLU A 70 6.74 49.73 32.27
CA GLU A 70 6.64 50.89 33.16
C GLU A 70 7.81 50.94 34.16
N VAL A 71 8.46 49.79 34.41
CA VAL A 71 9.57 49.61 35.35
C VAL A 71 10.73 48.86 34.67
N HIS A 72 11.97 49.21 35.00
CA HIS A 72 13.19 48.65 34.38
C HIS A 72 13.61 47.33 35.05
N ASN A 73 14.29 46.44 34.31
CA ASN A 73 14.76 45.12 34.77
C ASN A 73 13.65 44.19 35.33
N THR A 74 12.39 44.44 34.97
CA THR A 74 11.25 43.57 35.33
C THR A 74 10.71 42.88 34.10
N GLN A 75 10.51 41.57 34.18
CA GLN A 75 9.84 40.83 33.12
C GLN A 75 8.34 41.12 33.18
N LEU A 76 7.83 41.85 32.18
CA LEU A 76 6.40 42.02 31.99
C LEU A 76 5.93 40.94 31.01
N ALA A 77 4.84 40.26 31.33
CA ALA A 77 4.24 39.26 30.46
C ALA A 77 2.73 39.45 30.40
N ASN A 78 2.17 39.37 29.19
CA ASN A 78 0.77 39.03 28.99
C ASN A 78 0.65 37.54 28.60
N GLU A 79 -0.54 37.07 28.22
CA GLU A 79 -0.79 35.65 27.91
C GLU A 79 0.12 35.05 26.82
N ARG A 80 0.63 35.85 25.86
CA ARG A 80 1.48 35.36 24.74
C ARG A 80 2.81 36.07 24.56
N VAL A 81 2.94 37.32 25.01
CA VAL A 81 4.11 38.17 24.76
C VAL A 81 4.74 38.55 26.10
N SER A 82 6.05 38.41 26.21
CA SER A 82 6.82 38.91 27.35
C SER A 82 7.96 39.81 26.91
N LEU A 83 8.24 40.84 27.70
CA LEU A 83 9.34 41.77 27.48
C LEU A 83 10.21 41.81 28.75
N TYR A 84 11.52 41.68 28.55
CA TYR A 84 12.53 41.85 29.59
C TYR A 84 13.59 42.86 29.11
N ASP A 85 13.90 43.88 29.91
CA ASP A 85 14.90 44.91 29.60
C ASP A 85 16.15 44.67 30.47
N ASP A 86 17.28 44.30 29.86
CA ASP A 86 18.57 44.22 30.52
C ASP A 86 19.32 45.55 30.33
N THR A 87 19.21 46.40 31.35
CA THR A 87 19.83 47.73 31.35
C THR A 87 21.35 47.71 31.40
N SER A 88 21.97 46.62 31.88
CA SER A 88 23.43 46.49 31.92
C SER A 88 24.01 46.20 30.54
N ALA A 89 23.29 45.40 29.74
CA ALA A 89 23.62 45.10 28.36
C ALA A 89 23.09 46.14 27.36
N ARG A 90 22.15 47.01 27.78
CA ARG A 90 21.38 47.94 26.93
C ARG A 90 20.64 47.22 25.80
N VAL A 91 20.05 46.07 26.15
CA VAL A 91 19.26 45.22 25.25
C VAL A 91 17.95 44.86 25.95
N PHE A 92 16.82 45.08 25.29
CA PHE A 92 15.55 44.50 25.72
C PHE A 92 15.11 43.40 24.76
N THR A 93 14.63 42.31 25.33
CA THR A 93 14.22 41.11 24.60
C THR A 93 12.72 40.93 24.72
N VAL A 94 12.07 40.79 23.57
CA VAL A 94 10.64 40.48 23.47
C VAL A 94 10.49 39.04 23.01
N THR A 95 9.81 38.22 23.80
CA THR A 95 9.48 36.84 23.43
C THR A 95 8.00 36.76 23.09
N ILE A 96 7.67 36.30 21.88
CA ILE A 96 6.31 35.95 21.48
C ILE A 96 6.21 34.43 21.47
N ARG A 97 5.24 33.87 22.20
CA ARG A 97 4.97 32.43 22.30
C ARG A 97 3.74 32.05 21.48
N ARG A 98 3.71 30.81 20.97
CA ARG A 98 2.62 30.25 20.16
C ARG A 98 2.36 31.12 18.92
N LEU A 99 3.39 31.26 18.09
CA LEU A 99 3.32 32.05 16.87
C LEU A 99 2.30 31.48 15.88
N THR A 100 1.53 32.37 15.28
CA THR A 100 0.63 32.06 14.16
C THR A 100 1.12 32.76 12.89
N LEU A 101 0.69 32.30 11.71
CA LEU A 101 1.05 32.97 10.45
C LEU A 101 0.57 34.43 10.40
N GLU A 102 -0.49 34.79 11.13
CA GLU A 102 -1.00 36.16 11.25
C GLU A 102 -0.09 37.06 12.10
N ASP A 103 0.78 36.48 12.92
CA ASP A 103 1.79 37.23 13.67
C ASP A 103 2.92 37.71 12.74
N ALA A 104 3.03 37.21 11.50
CA ALA A 104 3.98 37.74 10.53
C ALA A 104 3.66 39.20 10.14
N GLY A 105 4.70 40.01 9.97
CA GLY A 105 4.56 41.41 9.57
C GLY A 105 5.58 42.34 10.20
N LYS A 106 5.35 43.64 10.03
CA LYS A 106 6.25 44.69 10.50
C LYS A 106 5.91 45.09 11.94
N TYR A 107 6.92 45.06 12.80
CA TYR A 107 6.89 45.48 14.19
C TYR A 107 7.96 46.53 14.44
N TYR A 108 7.85 47.20 15.58
CA TYR A 108 8.85 48.16 16.02
C TYR A 108 9.23 47.92 17.48
N CYS A 109 10.52 47.75 17.70
CA CYS A 109 11.13 47.87 19.01
C CYS A 109 11.38 49.34 19.30
N ALA A 110 10.74 49.91 20.31
CA ALA A 110 10.80 51.35 20.52
C ALA A 110 11.14 51.74 21.96
N VAL A 111 11.83 52.87 22.07
CA VAL A 111 12.25 53.49 23.31
C VAL A 111 11.56 54.83 23.43
N LYS A 112 10.69 54.97 24.45
CA LYS A 112 9.91 56.19 24.66
C LYS A 112 10.81 57.34 25.07
N ARG A 113 10.73 58.48 24.39
CA ARG A 113 11.44 59.72 24.73
C ARG A 113 10.43 60.80 25.10
N SER A 114 10.78 61.64 26.07
CA SER A 114 9.79 62.56 26.67
C SER A 114 9.40 63.75 25.79
N ILE A 115 10.27 64.19 24.86
CA ILE A 115 10.11 65.49 24.16
C ILE A 115 10.30 65.38 22.64
N VAL A 116 10.97 64.33 22.16
CA VAL A 116 11.29 64.13 20.73
C VAL A 116 10.74 62.79 20.26
N ARG A 117 10.73 62.56 18.94
CA ARG A 117 10.28 61.28 18.37
C ARG A 117 11.03 60.10 19.01
N ASP A 118 10.26 59.07 19.31
CA ASP A 118 10.76 57.82 19.89
C ASP A 118 11.80 57.18 18.95
N ILE A 119 12.77 56.51 19.55
CA ILE A 119 13.75 55.74 18.78
C ILE A 119 13.15 54.38 18.52
N TYR A 120 13.13 53.95 17.26
CA TYR A 120 12.60 52.66 16.85
C TYR A 120 13.59 51.87 16.01
N THR A 121 13.56 50.56 16.19
CA THR A 121 14.20 49.57 15.33
C THR A 121 13.08 48.79 14.65
N GLU A 122 13.07 48.81 13.31
CA GLU A 122 12.12 48.02 12.53
C GLU A 122 12.45 46.53 12.66
N VAL A 123 11.42 45.73 12.93
CA VAL A 123 11.48 44.28 13.00
C VAL A 123 10.54 43.70 11.96
N ASP A 124 11.07 42.93 11.02
CA ASP A 124 10.29 42.13 10.07
C ASP A 124 10.20 40.71 10.62
N LEU A 125 9.07 40.40 11.25
CA LEU A 125 8.82 39.05 11.78
C LEU A 125 8.26 38.18 10.66
N GLN A 126 9.05 37.19 10.26
CA GLN A 126 8.64 36.15 9.32
C GLN A 126 8.27 34.91 10.13
N VAL A 127 7.03 34.44 10.00
CA VAL A 127 6.63 33.17 10.60
C VAL A 127 6.65 32.11 9.51
N LYS A 128 7.56 31.14 9.65
CA LYS A 128 7.66 29.98 8.78
C LYS A 128 6.84 28.85 9.41
N GLU A 129 6.32 27.95 8.61
CA GLU A 129 5.77 26.71 9.16
C GLU A 129 6.93 25.90 9.75
N ALA A 130 6.78 25.38 10.98
CA ALA A 130 7.86 24.69 11.69
C ALA A 130 8.50 23.59 10.84
N LEU A 131 9.79 23.72 10.54
CA LEU A 131 10.62 22.72 9.84
C LEU A 131 11.05 21.57 10.79
N GLY A 132 10.05 20.99 11.45
CA GLY A 132 9.97 19.58 11.84
C GLY A 132 8.70 18.93 11.26
N SER A 133 8.02 19.64 10.36
CA SER A 133 6.82 19.22 9.65
C SER A 133 7.24 18.64 8.31
N VAL A 134 6.91 17.37 8.10
CA VAL A 134 6.85 16.73 6.81
C VAL A 134 6.28 17.71 5.78
N LYS A 135 7.02 17.92 4.68
CA LYS A 135 6.62 18.60 3.43
C LYS A 135 5.24 19.30 3.51
N SER A 136 5.24 20.63 3.62
CA SER A 136 4.11 21.41 3.11
C SER A 136 3.90 21.01 1.65
N ALA A 137 2.75 20.39 1.38
CA ALA A 137 2.33 19.70 0.16
C ALA A 137 2.95 18.33 -0.13
N GLU A 138 2.81 17.34 0.77
CA GLU A 138 2.32 16.06 0.23
C GLU A 138 0.82 16.22 -0.03
N LYS A 139 0.50 16.79 -1.19
CA LYS A 139 -0.82 16.63 -1.81
C LYS A 139 -1.09 15.13 -1.80
N LEU A 140 -2.04 14.70 -0.98
CA LEU A 140 -2.31 13.29 -0.82
C LEU A 140 -3.09 12.84 -2.06
N SER A 141 -2.36 12.32 -3.04
CA SER A 141 -2.94 11.71 -4.24
C SER A 141 -3.41 10.31 -3.89
N VAL A 142 -4.70 10.14 -3.64
CA VAL A 142 -5.29 8.86 -3.31
C VAL A 142 -5.91 8.27 -4.56
N ILE A 143 -5.56 7.04 -4.87
CA ILE A 143 -6.17 6.30 -5.97
C ILE A 143 -7.19 5.32 -5.36
N ALA A 144 -8.44 5.44 -5.78
CA ALA A 144 -9.51 4.52 -5.44
C ALA A 144 -10.00 3.81 -6.69
N ASP A 145 -10.38 2.54 -6.57
CA ASP A 145 -11.11 1.84 -7.62
C ASP A 145 -12.62 2.10 -7.44
N GLU A 146 -13.34 2.42 -8.52
CA GLU A 146 -14.78 2.65 -8.51
C GLU A 146 -15.54 1.47 -7.87
N GLY A 147 -16.49 1.75 -6.99
CA GLY A 147 -17.24 0.78 -6.19
C GLY A 147 -16.50 0.25 -4.95
N GLY A 148 -15.18 0.45 -4.85
CA GLY A 148 -14.39 0.05 -3.68
C GLY A 148 -14.45 1.06 -2.53
N PRO A 149 -14.11 0.65 -1.30
CA PRO A 149 -13.87 1.58 -0.22
C PRO A 149 -12.48 2.23 -0.38
N VAL A 150 -12.38 3.53 -0.10
CA VAL A 150 -11.09 4.22 0.01
C VAL A 150 -10.90 4.74 1.42
N SER A 151 -9.71 4.52 1.99
CA SER A 151 -9.32 5.05 3.29
C SER A 151 -8.26 6.13 3.12
N ILE A 152 -8.59 7.33 3.57
CA ILE A 152 -7.78 8.53 3.49
C ILE A 152 -7.28 8.81 4.91
N SER A 153 -5.98 8.69 5.13
CA SER A 153 -5.37 8.90 6.44
C SER A 153 -4.75 10.28 6.51
N CYS A 154 -5.21 11.07 7.47
CA CYS A 154 -4.85 12.47 7.64
C CYS A 154 -4.15 12.67 8.98
N ILE A 155 -2.88 13.07 8.88
CA ILE A 155 -2.03 13.33 10.03
C ILE A 155 -2.30 14.75 10.53
N TYR A 156 -2.30 14.95 11.86
CA TYR A 156 -2.44 16.28 12.45
C TYR A 156 -1.38 16.51 13.54
N SER A 157 -1.09 17.79 13.80
CA SER A 157 -0.04 18.19 14.75
C SER A 157 -0.43 17.92 16.20
N GLN A 158 0.58 17.82 17.05
CA GLN A 158 0.41 17.76 18.49
C GLN A 158 -0.39 18.97 19.01
N GLY A 159 -1.25 18.77 20.00
CA GLY A 159 -2.09 19.81 20.58
C GLY A 159 -3.47 19.94 19.93
N TYR A 160 -3.76 19.12 18.90
CA TYR A 160 -5.07 19.07 18.23
C TYR A 160 -5.82 17.74 18.44
N GLU A 161 -5.37 16.92 19.39
CA GLU A 161 -5.97 15.62 19.71
C GLU A 161 -7.44 15.78 20.14
N THR A 162 -7.77 16.85 20.88
CA THR A 162 -9.12 17.14 21.38
C THR A 162 -10.00 17.92 20.40
N ASN A 163 -9.48 18.29 19.23
CA ASN A 163 -10.21 19.13 18.28
C ASN A 163 -11.09 18.28 17.36
N ALA A 164 -12.23 18.84 16.94
CA ALA A 164 -13.10 18.22 15.94
C ALA A 164 -12.30 17.90 14.67
N LYS A 165 -12.45 16.68 14.17
CA LYS A 165 -11.90 16.28 12.86
C LYS A 165 -13.03 16.31 11.84
N TYR A 166 -12.75 16.81 10.65
CA TYR A 166 -13.72 16.84 9.57
C TYR A 166 -13.10 16.64 8.21
N PHE A 167 -13.93 16.23 7.27
CA PHE A 167 -13.58 15.99 5.89
C PHE A 167 -14.58 16.73 5.01
N CYS A 168 -14.08 17.50 4.03
CA CYS A 168 -14.92 18.33 3.18
C CYS A 168 -14.47 18.29 1.72
N LYS A 169 -15.40 18.54 0.78
CA LYS A 169 -15.13 18.56 -0.67
C LYS A 169 -15.12 19.99 -1.19
N GLU A 170 -14.22 20.29 -2.12
CA GLU A 170 -14.17 21.58 -2.81
C GLU A 170 -15.39 21.76 -3.71
N GLU A 171 -16.15 22.84 -3.51
CA GLU A 171 -17.14 23.32 -4.49
C GLU A 171 -16.69 24.67 -5.05
N LYS A 172 -16.54 24.73 -6.37
CA LYS A 172 -16.26 25.98 -7.09
C LYS A 172 -17.56 26.70 -7.39
N LYS A 173 -17.82 27.82 -6.70
CA LYS A 173 -18.86 28.79 -7.11
C LYS A 173 -18.20 30.00 -7.76
N VAL A 174 -18.94 30.65 -8.67
CA VAL A 174 -18.49 31.75 -9.55
C VAL A 174 -17.79 32.91 -8.81
N LEU A 175 -18.01 33.07 -7.50
CA LEU A 175 -17.48 34.17 -6.67
C LEU A 175 -16.74 33.73 -5.39
N SER A 176 -16.60 32.42 -5.10
CA SER A 176 -15.85 31.91 -3.93
C SER A 176 -15.61 30.40 -3.97
N THR A 177 -14.47 29.94 -3.45
CA THR A 177 -14.19 28.52 -3.19
C THR A 177 -14.66 28.17 -1.77
N ASN A 178 -15.69 27.34 -1.64
CA ASN A 178 -16.19 26.89 -0.33
C ASN A 178 -15.98 25.37 -0.19
N CYS A 179 -15.62 24.93 1.02
CA CYS A 179 -15.51 23.51 1.34
C CYS A 179 -16.80 23.03 2.01
N VAL A 180 -17.48 22.07 1.41
CA VAL A 180 -18.73 21.51 1.97
C VAL A 180 -18.38 20.31 2.83
N ASN A 181 -18.69 20.40 4.13
CA ASN A 181 -18.41 19.34 5.09
C ASN A 181 -19.21 18.08 4.74
N LEU A 182 -18.51 16.95 4.61
CA LEU A 182 -19.07 15.64 4.30
C LEU A 182 -19.19 14.76 5.54
N ILE A 183 -18.24 14.85 6.47
CA ILE A 183 -18.32 14.19 7.77
C ILE A 183 -17.50 14.98 8.80
N LYS A 184 -17.99 15.04 10.03
CA LYS A 184 -17.32 15.73 11.14
C LYS A 184 -17.66 15.05 12.46
N THR A 185 -16.67 14.93 13.35
CA THR A 185 -16.89 14.41 14.69
C THR A 185 -15.99 15.07 15.71
N ASP A 186 -16.52 15.23 16.93
CA ASP A 186 -15.77 15.59 18.14
C ASP A 186 -15.41 14.32 18.96
N ALA A 187 -15.82 13.13 18.51
CA ALA A 187 -15.52 11.87 19.18
C ALA A 187 -14.10 11.39 18.85
N HIS A 188 -13.36 10.94 19.86
CA HIS A 188 -11.97 10.48 19.74
C HIS A 188 -11.86 8.97 19.98
N ASN A 189 -10.92 8.31 19.29
CA ASN A 189 -10.67 6.87 19.39
C ASN A 189 -11.92 5.99 19.19
N THR A 190 -12.94 6.52 18.51
CA THR A 190 -14.21 5.86 18.23
C THR A 190 -14.61 6.19 16.80
N ARG A 191 -15.20 5.22 16.10
CA ARG A 191 -15.62 5.39 14.71
C ARG A 191 -16.98 6.08 14.67
N TYR A 192 -17.07 7.16 13.91
CA TYR A 192 -18.31 7.86 13.58
C TYR A 192 -18.64 7.62 12.10
N THR A 193 -19.92 7.47 11.77
CA THR A 193 -20.40 7.15 10.42
C THR A 193 -21.54 8.08 10.04
N ASP A 194 -21.48 8.64 8.83
CA ASP A 194 -22.54 9.46 8.22
C ASP A 194 -22.69 9.08 6.75
N GLY A 195 -23.77 8.37 6.42
CA GLY A 195 -23.99 7.76 5.11
C GLY A 195 -22.83 6.85 4.69
N ARG A 196 -22.28 7.13 3.50
CA ARG A 196 -21.13 6.41 2.90
C ARG A 196 -19.77 6.81 3.49
N PHE A 197 -19.72 7.76 4.43
CA PHE A 197 -18.49 8.22 5.04
C PHE A 197 -18.35 7.68 6.46
N SER A 198 -17.13 7.30 6.85
CA SER A 198 -16.77 7.04 8.24
C SER A 198 -15.50 7.76 8.63
N LEU A 199 -15.39 8.19 9.88
CA LEU A 199 -14.24 8.89 10.42
C LEU A 199 -13.83 8.23 11.74
N PHE A 200 -12.56 7.86 11.85
CA PHE A 200 -11.95 7.36 13.08
C PHE A 200 -10.70 8.17 13.43
N ASP A 201 -10.64 8.77 14.62
CA ASP A 201 -9.51 9.57 15.09
C ASP A 201 -8.63 8.78 16.05
N ASN A 202 -7.43 8.34 15.61
CA ASN A 202 -6.43 7.72 16.47
C ASN A 202 -5.52 8.80 17.07
N THR A 203 -5.90 9.25 18.26
CA THR A 203 -5.19 10.31 19.00
C THR A 203 -3.76 9.94 19.40
N SER A 204 -3.49 8.67 19.69
CA SER A 204 -2.13 8.21 20.03
C SER A 204 -1.15 8.29 18.85
N ALA A 205 -1.66 8.05 17.64
CA ALA A 205 -0.89 8.18 16.41
C ALA A 205 -0.96 9.59 15.79
N ARG A 206 -1.89 10.44 16.26
CA ARG A 206 -2.25 11.73 15.67
C ARG A 206 -2.63 11.62 14.18
N VAL A 207 -3.39 10.58 13.87
CA VAL A 207 -3.90 10.30 12.52
C VAL A 207 -5.39 10.02 12.62
N PHE A 208 -6.20 10.75 11.86
CA PHE A 208 -7.59 10.38 11.65
C PHE A 208 -7.78 9.82 10.24
N THR A 209 -8.54 8.74 10.15
CA THR A 209 -8.81 8.06 8.88
C THR A 209 -10.26 8.28 8.49
N VAL A 210 -10.46 8.77 7.27
CA VAL A 210 -11.77 8.88 6.64
C VAL A 210 -11.91 7.74 5.64
N THR A 211 -12.96 6.92 5.77
CA THR A 211 -13.29 5.91 4.78
C THR A 211 -14.52 6.34 3.99
N ILE A 212 -14.42 6.37 2.66
CA ILE A 212 -15.56 6.52 1.76
C ILE A 212 -15.90 5.13 1.22
N MET A 213 -17.10 4.65 1.46
CA MET A 213 -17.60 3.36 0.97
C MET A 213 -18.21 3.56 -0.43
N GLY A 214 -17.90 2.67 -1.38
CA GLY A 214 -18.54 2.67 -2.70
C GLY A 214 -18.20 3.88 -3.57
N VAL A 215 -16.92 4.25 -3.68
CA VAL A 215 -16.42 5.44 -4.40
C VAL A 215 -16.89 5.44 -5.86
N THR A 216 -17.37 6.57 -6.39
CA THR A 216 -17.83 6.73 -7.79
C THR A 216 -16.90 7.65 -8.58
N LEU A 217 -16.95 7.64 -9.91
CA LEU A 217 -16.19 8.63 -10.71
C LEU A 217 -16.53 10.10 -10.36
N GLU A 218 -17.75 10.38 -9.88
CA GLU A 218 -18.16 11.72 -9.45
C GLU A 218 -17.52 12.14 -8.11
N ASP A 219 -17.02 11.17 -7.33
CA ASP A 219 -16.22 11.43 -6.14
C ASP A 219 -14.79 11.82 -6.48
N ALA A 220 -14.35 11.74 -7.73
CA ALA A 220 -13.05 12.26 -8.11
C ALA A 220 -12.99 13.78 -7.89
N GLY A 221 -11.85 14.25 -7.39
CA GLY A 221 -11.59 15.68 -7.22
C GLY A 221 -10.96 16.02 -5.90
N LYS A 222 -11.12 17.29 -5.52
CA LYS A 222 -10.36 17.93 -4.45
C LYS A 222 -11.11 17.92 -3.13
N TYR A 223 -10.47 17.37 -2.11
CA TYR A 223 -10.98 17.26 -0.75
C TYR A 223 -9.99 17.86 0.24
N PHE A 224 -10.48 18.13 1.44
CA PHE A 224 -9.69 18.68 2.51
C PHE A 224 -9.98 17.95 3.82
N CYS A 225 -8.92 17.44 4.43
CA CYS A 225 -8.91 16.96 5.80
C CYS A 225 -8.66 18.14 6.73
N GLY A 226 -9.62 18.49 7.56
CA GLY A 226 -9.55 19.64 8.45
C GLY A 226 -9.61 19.26 9.91
N VAL A 227 -8.95 20.07 10.73
CA VAL A 227 -9.06 20.03 12.19
C VAL A 227 -9.61 21.36 12.65
N LYS A 228 -10.78 21.35 13.30
CA LYS A 228 -11.49 22.57 13.68
C LYS A 228 -10.66 23.37 14.67
N ARG A 229 -10.26 24.58 14.28
CA ARG A 229 -9.57 25.55 15.16
C ARG A 229 -10.59 26.60 15.62
N ILE A 230 -10.53 27.00 16.89
CA ILE A 230 -11.55 27.88 17.50
C ILE A 230 -11.38 29.34 17.04
N ILE A 231 -10.17 29.77 16.67
CA ILE A 231 -9.84 31.21 16.52
C ILE A 231 -9.09 31.54 15.20
N VAL A 232 -8.61 30.55 14.44
CA VAL A 232 -7.82 30.75 13.20
C VAL A 232 -8.37 29.91 12.05
N ARG A 233 -8.13 30.33 10.80
CA ARG A 233 -8.48 29.57 9.59
C ARG A 233 -7.93 28.15 9.70
N ASP A 234 -8.77 27.14 9.49
CA ASP A 234 -8.35 25.76 9.74
C ASP A 234 -7.16 25.37 8.85
N LYS A 235 -6.27 24.53 9.39
CA LYS A 235 -5.18 23.93 8.62
C LYS A 235 -5.72 22.66 7.96
N TYR A 236 -5.60 22.60 6.64
CA TYR A 236 -6.15 21.53 5.82
C TYR A 236 -5.04 20.70 5.19
N THR A 237 -5.20 19.38 5.17
CA THR A 237 -4.45 18.53 4.23
C THR A 237 -5.27 18.42 2.94
N GLU A 238 -4.70 18.89 1.83
CA GLU A 238 -5.30 18.72 0.50
C GLU A 238 -5.19 17.25 0.08
N VAL A 239 -6.33 16.69 -0.33
CA VAL A 239 -6.46 15.34 -0.86
C VAL A 239 -6.98 15.45 -2.28
N ASP A 240 -6.25 14.86 -3.23
CA ASP A 240 -6.71 14.70 -4.61
C ASP A 240 -7.11 13.25 -4.79
N LEU A 241 -8.41 13.01 -4.85
CA LEU A 241 -8.96 11.68 -5.01
C LEU A 241 -9.07 11.40 -6.51
N HIS A 242 -8.21 10.52 -6.99
CA HIS A 242 -8.31 9.94 -8.31
C HIS A 242 -9.12 8.66 -8.21
N VAL A 243 -10.27 8.62 -8.87
CA VAL A 243 -11.04 7.39 -8.98
C VAL A 243 -10.65 6.74 -10.29
N LYS A 244 -9.91 5.64 -10.20
CA LYS A 244 -9.76 4.73 -11.32
C LYS A 244 -11.12 4.12 -11.54
N GLN A 245 -11.64 4.30 -12.75
CA GLN A 245 -12.73 3.49 -13.24
C GLN A 245 -12.30 2.04 -13.00
N ALA A 246 -13.03 1.32 -12.16
CA ALA A 246 -12.84 -0.10 -12.05
C ALA A 246 -12.89 -0.63 -13.48
N LEU A 247 -11.95 -1.50 -13.84
CA LEU A 247 -12.02 -2.24 -15.09
C LEU A 247 -13.35 -2.99 -15.09
N GLY A 248 -14.37 -2.34 -15.65
CA GLY A 248 -15.75 -2.82 -15.63
C GLY A 248 -16.81 -2.01 -14.87
N SER A 249 -16.91 -0.69 -15.04
CA SER A 249 -18.12 0.06 -14.63
C SER A 249 -18.51 1.09 -15.67
N VAL A 250 -19.68 0.91 -16.30
CA VAL A 250 -20.20 1.85 -17.28
C VAL A 250 -21.72 1.98 -17.15
N LYS A 251 -22.24 3.18 -17.42
CA LYS A 251 -23.68 3.47 -17.57
C LYS A 251 -24.28 2.57 -18.64
N SER A 252 -25.45 1.99 -18.35
CA SER A 252 -26.55 1.34 -19.13
C SER A 252 -26.47 1.09 -20.67
N ALA A 253 -25.39 1.39 -21.39
CA ALA A 253 -25.24 1.22 -22.84
C ALA A 253 -23.90 0.58 -23.28
N ASP A 254 -22.91 0.41 -22.39
CA ASP A 254 -21.63 -0.18 -22.76
C ASP A 254 -21.47 -1.62 -22.25
N LYS A 255 -20.79 -2.42 -23.06
CA LYS A 255 -20.53 -3.85 -22.82
C LYS A 255 -19.42 -4.02 -21.78
N LEU A 256 -19.77 -4.58 -20.62
CA LEU A 256 -18.85 -4.90 -19.55
C LEU A 256 -18.02 -6.14 -19.92
N LYS A 257 -16.70 -6.01 -20.13
CA LYS A 257 -15.82 -7.17 -20.31
C LYS A 257 -15.23 -7.61 -18.99
N VAL A 258 -15.44 -8.86 -18.62
CA VAL A 258 -14.91 -9.46 -17.39
C VAL A 258 -14.06 -10.67 -17.75
N THR A 259 -12.90 -10.82 -17.12
CA THR A 259 -12.04 -11.99 -17.32
C THR A 259 -11.88 -12.73 -16.00
N GLY A 260 -12.09 -14.04 -16.02
CA GLY A 260 -11.80 -14.93 -14.90
C GLY A 260 -10.91 -16.09 -15.35
N ASP A 261 -10.26 -16.73 -14.38
CA ASP A 261 -9.48 -17.94 -14.62
C ASP A 261 -10.32 -19.18 -14.27
N GLN A 262 -10.13 -20.27 -15.01
CA GLN A 262 -10.81 -21.54 -14.75
C GLN A 262 -10.54 -22.04 -13.31
N GLY A 263 -11.59 -22.45 -12.61
CA GLY A 263 -11.59 -22.80 -11.19
C GLY A 263 -11.60 -21.59 -10.25
N GLY A 264 -11.37 -20.39 -10.78
CA GLY A 264 -11.38 -19.13 -10.03
C GLY A 264 -12.78 -18.61 -9.73
N THR A 265 -12.82 -17.42 -9.13
CA THR A 265 -14.04 -16.71 -8.80
C THR A 265 -14.05 -15.37 -9.52
N VAL A 266 -15.21 -14.95 -10.01
CA VAL A 266 -15.40 -13.65 -10.63
C VAL A 266 -16.58 -12.93 -10.00
N SER A 267 -16.46 -11.62 -9.86
CA SER A 267 -17.54 -10.74 -9.40
C SER A 267 -17.90 -9.76 -10.50
N ILE A 268 -19.19 -9.67 -10.79
CA ILE A 268 -19.79 -8.83 -11.83
C ILE A 268 -20.61 -7.77 -11.10
N SER A 269 -20.19 -6.51 -11.16
CA SER A 269 -20.90 -5.39 -10.51
C SER A 269 -21.75 -4.64 -11.53
N CYS A 270 -23.03 -4.46 -11.20
CA CYS A 270 -24.02 -3.89 -12.09
C CYS A 270 -24.74 -2.72 -11.43
N ILE A 271 -24.64 -1.56 -12.08
CA ILE A 271 -25.25 -0.30 -11.63
C ILE A 271 -26.69 -0.24 -12.16
N TYR A 272 -27.61 0.29 -11.36
CA TYR A 272 -28.98 0.54 -11.79
C TYR A 272 -29.46 1.94 -11.42
N SER A 273 -30.48 2.40 -12.14
CA SER A 273 -31.02 3.75 -11.98
C SER A 273 -31.76 3.93 -10.64
N GLN A 274 -31.81 5.18 -10.17
CA GLN A 274 -32.57 5.55 -8.96
C GLN A 274 -34.06 5.19 -9.11
N GLY A 275 -34.68 4.77 -8.01
CA GLY A 275 -36.09 4.40 -7.96
C GLY A 275 -36.34 2.90 -8.23
N TYR A 276 -35.27 2.13 -8.43
CA TYR A 276 -35.33 0.68 -8.59
C TYR A 276 -34.64 -0.10 -7.45
N GLU A 277 -34.45 0.54 -6.30
CA GLU A 277 -33.81 -0.06 -5.12
C GLU A 277 -34.58 -1.28 -4.60
N THR A 278 -35.92 -1.26 -4.69
CA THR A 278 -36.78 -2.38 -4.26
C THR A 278 -37.04 -3.41 -5.35
N ASN A 279 -36.68 -3.11 -6.60
CA ASN A 279 -36.91 -4.00 -7.74
C ASN A 279 -36.02 -5.24 -7.68
N LYS A 280 -36.52 -6.36 -8.22
CA LYS A 280 -35.76 -7.61 -8.33
C LYS A 280 -34.55 -7.40 -9.25
N LYS A 281 -33.37 -7.80 -8.77
CA LYS A 281 -32.12 -7.81 -9.53
C LYS A 281 -31.85 -9.22 -9.99
N TYR A 282 -31.35 -9.39 -11.22
CA TYR A 282 -31.05 -10.71 -11.76
C TYR A 282 -29.80 -10.71 -12.63
N LEU A 283 -29.22 -11.90 -12.78
CA LEU A 283 -28.24 -12.19 -13.82
C LEU A 283 -28.78 -13.35 -14.65
N CYS A 284 -28.74 -13.19 -15.96
CA CYS A 284 -29.10 -14.24 -16.91
C CYS A 284 -27.99 -14.43 -17.95
N LYS A 285 -27.88 -15.64 -18.50
CA LYS A 285 -26.91 -15.97 -19.56
C LYS A 285 -27.60 -16.07 -20.91
N GLU A 286 -26.96 -15.55 -21.94
CA GLU A 286 -27.42 -15.68 -23.31
C GLU A 286 -27.26 -17.13 -23.79
N GLU A 287 -28.38 -17.75 -24.16
CA GLU A 287 -28.39 -19.01 -24.87
C GLU A 287 -28.93 -18.80 -26.29
N LYS A 288 -28.12 -19.18 -27.29
CA LYS A 288 -28.53 -19.19 -28.69
C LYS A 288 -29.12 -20.55 -29.02
N LYS A 289 -30.42 -20.59 -29.28
CA LYS A 289 -31.09 -21.74 -29.91
C LYS A 289 -31.28 -21.46 -31.39
N LEU A 290 -31.51 -22.52 -32.17
CA LEU A 290 -31.49 -22.55 -33.65
C LEU A 290 -32.24 -21.37 -34.33
N PHE A 291 -33.28 -20.82 -33.69
CA PHE A 291 -34.06 -19.67 -34.19
C PHE A 291 -34.40 -18.59 -33.15
N THR A 292 -33.91 -18.69 -31.90
CA THR A 292 -34.22 -17.71 -30.84
C THR A 292 -33.02 -17.48 -29.93
N THR A 293 -32.81 -16.22 -29.54
CA THR A 293 -31.87 -15.86 -28.48
C THR A 293 -32.68 -15.65 -27.21
N LYS A 294 -32.44 -16.44 -26.18
CA LYS A 294 -33.13 -16.31 -24.89
C LYS A 294 -32.11 -16.07 -23.79
N CYS A 295 -32.42 -15.18 -22.87
CA CYS A 295 -31.67 -15.07 -21.63
C CYS A 295 -32.25 -16.06 -20.61
N VAL A 296 -31.41 -16.93 -20.06
CA VAL A 296 -31.80 -17.89 -19.02
C VAL A 296 -31.33 -17.35 -17.67
N ASP A 297 -32.27 -17.07 -16.78
CA ASP A 297 -31.98 -16.55 -15.43
C ASP A 297 -31.14 -17.57 -14.65
N LEU A 298 -30.03 -17.09 -14.08
CA LEU A 298 -29.11 -17.89 -13.28
C LEU A 298 -29.24 -17.62 -11.78
N ILE A 299 -29.55 -16.37 -11.43
CA ILE A 299 -29.80 -15.95 -10.06
C ILE A 299 -30.64 -14.67 -10.07
N LYS A 300 -31.60 -14.57 -9.14
CA LYS A 300 -32.51 -13.43 -9.03
C LYS A 300 -32.89 -13.16 -7.58
N THR A 301 -32.97 -11.90 -7.18
CA THR A 301 -33.49 -11.52 -5.86
C THR A 301 -35.01 -11.55 -5.84
N GLU A 302 -35.59 -11.81 -4.66
CA GLU A 302 -36.97 -11.42 -4.39
C GLU A 302 -37.07 -9.94 -4.06
N GLU A 303 -38.29 -9.41 -4.05
CA GLU A 303 -38.55 -8.03 -3.61
C GLU A 303 -37.98 -7.79 -2.20
N ASP A 304 -37.35 -6.63 -2.03
CA ASP A 304 -36.72 -6.17 -0.78
C ASP A 304 -35.56 -7.04 -0.23
N LYS A 305 -35.17 -8.12 -0.94
CA LYS A 305 -34.01 -8.93 -0.56
C LYS A 305 -32.74 -8.40 -1.19
N THR A 306 -31.79 -8.01 -0.33
CA THR A 306 -30.47 -7.56 -0.74
C THR A 306 -29.47 -8.68 -0.97
N ARG A 307 -29.78 -9.94 -0.65
CA ARG A 307 -28.85 -11.07 -0.84
C ARG A 307 -29.57 -12.36 -1.20
N VAL A 308 -29.01 -13.09 -2.16
CA VAL A 308 -29.45 -14.44 -2.56
C VAL A 308 -28.24 -15.28 -2.96
N THR A 309 -28.32 -16.60 -2.82
CA THR A 309 -27.25 -17.54 -3.20
C THR A 309 -27.89 -18.81 -3.72
N GLU A 310 -27.48 -19.23 -4.91
CA GLU A 310 -27.98 -20.43 -5.59
C GLU A 310 -26.80 -21.19 -6.20
N GLY A 311 -26.46 -22.35 -5.62
CA GLY A 311 -25.32 -23.15 -6.05
C GLY A 311 -24.01 -22.36 -6.03
N ARG A 312 -23.43 -22.14 -7.21
CA ARG A 312 -22.14 -21.45 -7.42
C ARG A 312 -22.27 -19.94 -7.60
N PHE A 313 -23.51 -19.44 -7.60
CA PHE A 313 -23.85 -18.04 -7.83
C PHE A 313 -24.29 -17.38 -6.52
N SER A 314 -23.85 -16.15 -6.29
CA SER A 314 -24.37 -15.30 -5.22
C SER A 314 -24.58 -13.89 -5.73
N LEU A 315 -25.64 -13.23 -5.28
CA LEU A 315 -25.98 -11.86 -5.66
C LEU A 315 -26.18 -11.06 -4.38
N TYR A 316 -25.53 -9.90 -4.31
CA TYR A 316 -25.70 -8.91 -3.25
C TYR A 316 -26.03 -7.54 -3.85
N ASP A 317 -27.12 -6.92 -3.42
CA ASP A 317 -27.59 -5.60 -3.85
C ASP A 317 -27.30 -4.56 -2.75
N ASP A 318 -26.35 -3.67 -3.03
CA ASP A 318 -26.11 -2.47 -2.23
C ASP A 318 -27.02 -1.35 -2.76
N THR A 319 -28.21 -1.26 -2.14
CA THR A 319 -29.23 -0.26 -2.49
C THR A 319 -28.81 1.17 -2.21
N SER A 320 -27.85 1.38 -1.30
CA SER A 320 -27.30 2.71 -1.02
C SER A 320 -26.38 3.19 -2.14
N ALA A 321 -25.64 2.27 -2.75
CA ALA A 321 -24.78 2.52 -3.90
C ALA A 321 -25.52 2.40 -5.24
N ARG A 322 -26.69 1.74 -5.26
CA ARG A 322 -27.42 1.30 -6.46
C ARG A 322 -26.57 0.41 -7.36
N VAL A 323 -25.84 -0.50 -6.72
CA VAL A 323 -24.99 -1.48 -7.36
C VAL A 323 -25.30 -2.84 -6.80
N PHE A 324 -25.63 -3.81 -7.65
CA PHE A 324 -25.67 -5.21 -7.25
C PHE A 324 -24.50 -5.98 -7.85
N THR A 325 -23.86 -6.80 -7.04
CA THR A 325 -22.71 -7.62 -7.42
C THR A 325 -23.11 -9.08 -7.45
N VAL A 326 -22.83 -9.75 -8.57
CA VAL A 326 -23.02 -11.18 -8.75
C VAL A 326 -21.66 -11.87 -8.75
N THR A 327 -21.47 -12.83 -7.86
CA THR A 327 -20.24 -13.61 -7.75
C THR A 327 -20.47 -15.03 -8.24
N ILE A 328 -19.63 -15.50 -9.16
CA ILE A 328 -19.61 -16.86 -9.71
C ILE A 328 -18.33 -17.54 -9.24
N THR A 329 -18.46 -18.65 -8.51
CA THR A 329 -17.30 -19.41 -7.99
C THR A 329 -17.04 -20.68 -8.79
N GLY A 330 -15.77 -21.05 -8.95
CA GLY A 330 -15.37 -22.30 -9.62
C GLY A 330 -15.53 -22.29 -11.14
N LEU A 331 -15.19 -21.19 -11.80
CA LEU A 331 -15.43 -20.98 -13.24
C LEU A 331 -15.02 -22.17 -14.13
N THR A 332 -15.82 -22.50 -15.14
CA THR A 332 -15.48 -23.46 -16.20
C THR A 332 -15.29 -22.71 -17.52
N LEU A 333 -14.64 -23.32 -18.52
CA LEU A 333 -14.54 -22.72 -19.85
C LEU A 333 -15.92 -22.52 -20.50
N GLU A 334 -16.91 -23.33 -20.13
CA GLU A 334 -18.30 -23.20 -20.58
C GLU A 334 -19.00 -21.97 -20.00
N ASP A 335 -18.51 -21.42 -18.88
CA ASP A 335 -19.03 -20.17 -18.32
C ASP A 335 -18.68 -18.96 -19.19
N ALA A 336 -17.75 -19.07 -20.14
CA ALA A 336 -17.48 -18.00 -21.07
C ALA A 336 -18.71 -17.67 -21.93
N GLY A 337 -18.93 -16.39 -22.19
CA GLY A 337 -20.01 -15.93 -23.05
C GLY A 337 -20.70 -14.67 -22.54
N LYS A 338 -21.87 -14.41 -23.11
CA LYS A 338 -22.64 -13.20 -22.83
C LYS A 338 -23.64 -13.40 -21.70
N TYR A 339 -23.66 -12.44 -20.80
CA TYR A 339 -24.59 -12.35 -19.68
C TYR A 339 -25.28 -10.99 -19.72
N TYR A 340 -26.42 -10.91 -19.06
CA TYR A 340 -27.13 -9.67 -18.85
C TYR A 340 -27.50 -9.57 -17.38
N CYS A 341 -27.00 -8.52 -16.74
CA CYS A 341 -27.44 -8.18 -15.39
C CYS A 341 -28.52 -7.12 -15.50
N GLY A 342 -29.69 -7.41 -14.95
CA GLY A 342 -30.87 -6.59 -15.15
C GLY A 342 -31.68 -6.35 -13.89
N VAL A 343 -32.53 -5.35 -14.00
CA VAL A 343 -33.51 -4.96 -13.00
C VAL A 343 -34.89 -5.18 -13.57
N ASN A 344 -35.67 -6.03 -12.89
CA ASN A 344 -37.00 -6.37 -13.34
C ASN A 344 -37.96 -5.20 -13.12
N ARG A 345 -38.60 -4.73 -14.19
CA ARG A 345 -39.54 -3.61 -14.18
C ARG A 345 -40.93 -4.11 -14.53
N ILE A 346 -41.93 -3.70 -13.76
CA ILE A 346 -43.29 -4.25 -13.84
C ILE A 346 -44.04 -3.75 -15.09
N LEU A 347 -43.84 -2.50 -15.51
CA LEU A 347 -44.67 -1.83 -16.53
C LEU A 347 -43.89 -1.39 -17.79
N VAL A 348 -42.58 -1.62 -17.86
CA VAL A 348 -41.71 -1.22 -18.98
C VAL A 348 -40.63 -2.28 -19.20
N ARG A 349 -39.91 -2.20 -20.31
CA ARG A 349 -38.76 -3.08 -20.57
C ARG A 349 -37.71 -2.92 -19.46
N ASP A 350 -37.21 -4.05 -18.96
CA ASP A 350 -36.14 -4.13 -17.96
C ASP A 350 -34.93 -3.29 -18.36
N GLU A 351 -34.28 -2.68 -17.38
CA GLU A 351 -32.95 -2.07 -17.54
C GLU A 351 -31.91 -3.14 -17.29
N TYR A 352 -30.96 -3.27 -18.22
CA TYR A 352 -29.92 -4.28 -18.12
C TYR A 352 -28.62 -3.77 -18.74
N SER A 353 -27.52 -4.36 -18.28
CA SER A 353 -26.18 -4.17 -18.85
C SER A 353 -25.67 -5.49 -19.45
N GLU A 354 -25.10 -5.45 -20.66
CA GLU A 354 -24.45 -6.61 -21.30
C GLU A 354 -23.07 -6.85 -20.68
N VAL A 355 -22.78 -8.10 -20.35
CA VAL A 355 -21.53 -8.55 -19.76
C VAL A 355 -20.92 -9.65 -20.64
N ASP A 356 -19.71 -9.45 -21.13
CA ASP A 356 -18.91 -10.44 -21.85
C ASP A 356 -17.92 -11.07 -20.88
N LEU A 357 -18.22 -12.28 -20.40
CA LEU A 357 -17.34 -13.05 -19.52
C LEU A 357 -16.39 -13.90 -20.35
N GLN A 358 -15.10 -13.65 -20.20
CA GLN A 358 -14.03 -14.47 -20.77
C GLN A 358 -13.43 -15.34 -19.66
N VAL A 359 -13.33 -16.65 -19.91
CA VAL A 359 -12.66 -17.57 -18.98
C VAL A 359 -11.37 -18.05 -19.63
N LYS A 360 -10.25 -17.79 -18.97
CA LYS A 360 -8.93 -18.29 -19.37
C LYS A 360 -8.66 -19.61 -18.67
N GLU A 361 -7.96 -20.52 -19.34
CA GLU A 361 -7.38 -21.65 -18.62
C GLU A 361 -6.45 -21.12 -17.53
N ALA A 362 -6.63 -21.60 -16.30
CA ALA A 362 -5.69 -21.27 -15.25
C ALA A 362 -4.27 -21.68 -15.70
N ALA A 363 -3.27 -20.84 -15.41
CA ALA A 363 -1.89 -21.17 -15.75
C ALA A 363 -1.41 -22.44 -15.01
N GLY A 364 -2.10 -22.82 -13.93
CA GLY A 364 -1.83 -24.05 -13.18
C GLY A 364 -0.65 -23.92 -12.23
N THR A 365 -0.31 -25.03 -11.58
CA THR A 365 0.89 -25.13 -10.73
C THR A 365 1.79 -26.24 -11.23
N GLU A 366 3.08 -25.92 -11.38
CA GLU A 366 4.11 -26.83 -11.85
C GLU A 366 5.02 -27.23 -10.70
N PHE A 367 5.14 -28.54 -10.48
CA PHE A 367 5.99 -29.14 -9.46
C PHE A 367 7.16 -29.83 -10.10
N VAL A 368 8.36 -29.58 -9.57
CA VAL A 368 9.55 -30.32 -9.95
C VAL A 368 10.14 -30.95 -8.71
N PHE A 369 10.27 -32.28 -8.71
CA PHE A 369 11.06 -32.99 -7.71
C PHE A 369 12.47 -33.21 -8.24
N VAL A 370 13.47 -32.72 -7.50
CA VAL A 370 14.88 -32.99 -7.76
C VAL A 370 15.30 -34.11 -6.83
N LEU A 371 15.37 -35.31 -7.38
CA LEU A 371 15.58 -36.57 -6.68
C LEU A 371 17.05 -36.97 -6.74
N ASP A 372 17.66 -37.06 -5.56
CA ASP A 372 18.98 -37.67 -5.41
C ASP A 372 18.91 -39.16 -5.72
N GLY A 373 19.62 -39.56 -6.77
CA GLY A 373 19.81 -40.95 -7.17
C GLY A 373 21.28 -41.35 -7.15
N SER A 374 22.12 -40.62 -6.40
CA SER A 374 23.55 -40.86 -6.29
C SER A 374 23.88 -42.16 -5.54
N GLY A 375 25.16 -42.49 -5.44
CA GLY A 375 25.64 -43.75 -4.88
C GLY A 375 25.65 -43.80 -3.35
N SER A 376 25.40 -42.69 -2.65
CA SER A 376 25.23 -42.66 -1.19
C SER A 376 23.93 -43.33 -0.75
N ILE A 377 22.92 -43.36 -1.63
CA ILE A 377 21.59 -43.87 -1.34
C ILE A 377 21.52 -45.36 -1.68
N SER A 378 21.05 -46.17 -0.74
CA SER A 378 20.78 -47.59 -0.98
C SER A 378 19.63 -47.78 -1.97
N HIS A 379 19.60 -48.91 -2.69
CA HIS A 379 18.49 -49.19 -3.61
C HIS A 379 17.12 -49.16 -2.91
N GLU A 380 17.03 -49.69 -1.69
CA GLU A 380 15.80 -49.71 -0.90
C GLU A 380 15.35 -48.29 -0.52
N ASP A 381 16.29 -47.43 -0.13
CA ASP A 381 15.99 -46.05 0.23
C ASP A 381 15.62 -45.19 -0.98
N PHE A 382 16.23 -45.46 -2.14
CA PHE A 382 15.80 -44.85 -3.40
C PHE A 382 14.36 -45.27 -3.76
N VAL A 383 13.98 -46.53 -3.51
CA VAL A 383 12.59 -47.00 -3.67
C VAL A 383 11.64 -46.25 -2.74
N LYS A 384 12.01 -46.00 -1.48
CA LYS A 384 11.22 -45.18 -0.54
C LYS A 384 11.10 -43.74 -1.03
N ALA A 385 12.17 -43.15 -1.56
CA ALA A 385 12.19 -41.78 -2.09
C ALA A 385 11.20 -41.60 -3.27
N LYS A 386 11.24 -42.46 -4.28
CA LYS A 386 10.29 -42.40 -5.41
C LYS A 386 8.86 -42.73 -4.98
N THR A 387 8.68 -43.59 -3.97
CA THR A 387 7.37 -43.89 -3.39
C THR A 387 6.78 -42.65 -2.73
N PHE A 388 7.57 -41.94 -1.91
CA PHE A 388 7.20 -40.67 -1.31
C PHE A 388 6.74 -39.64 -2.36
N ILE A 389 7.52 -39.43 -3.43
CA ILE A 389 7.15 -38.52 -4.53
C ILE A 389 5.81 -38.95 -5.14
N SER A 390 5.65 -40.24 -5.44
CA SER A 390 4.41 -40.78 -6.01
C SER A 390 3.19 -40.60 -5.10
N ASN A 391 3.38 -40.65 -3.77
CA ASN A 391 2.33 -40.41 -2.78
C ASN A 391 1.92 -38.94 -2.76
N VAL A 392 2.89 -38.02 -2.80
CA VAL A 392 2.62 -36.57 -2.86
C VAL A 392 1.86 -36.22 -4.15
N MET A 393 2.28 -36.76 -5.30
CA MET A 393 1.60 -36.56 -6.58
C MET A 393 0.13 -37.00 -6.51
N GLN A 394 -0.12 -38.25 -6.09
CA GLN A 394 -1.48 -38.79 -5.98
C GLN A 394 -2.36 -38.00 -5.02
N LYS A 395 -1.84 -37.52 -3.89
CA LYS A 395 -2.61 -36.70 -2.94
C LYS A 395 -2.88 -35.30 -3.47
N THR A 396 -1.93 -34.71 -4.18
CA THR A 396 -2.09 -33.36 -4.75
C THR A 396 -3.15 -33.33 -5.84
N TRP A 397 -3.15 -34.31 -6.76
CA TRP A 397 -4.14 -34.36 -7.84
C TRP A 397 -5.59 -34.54 -7.38
N ARG A 398 -5.84 -35.07 -6.18
CA ARG A 398 -7.19 -35.13 -5.61
C ARG A 398 -7.80 -33.74 -5.40
N ASN A 399 -6.95 -32.75 -5.15
CA ASN A 399 -7.35 -31.40 -4.77
C ASN A 399 -6.90 -30.32 -5.78
N CYS A 400 -6.16 -30.70 -6.81
CA CYS A 400 -5.66 -29.78 -7.84
C CYS A 400 -5.69 -30.45 -9.22
N SER A 401 -6.69 -30.09 -10.01
CA SER A 401 -6.89 -30.62 -11.37
C SER A 401 -5.90 -30.05 -12.39
N ASN A 402 -5.36 -28.86 -12.16
CA ASN A 402 -4.43 -28.18 -13.06
C ASN A 402 -2.99 -28.14 -12.50
N CYS A 403 -2.62 -29.19 -11.79
CA CYS A 403 -1.27 -29.40 -11.27
C CYS A 403 -0.49 -30.35 -12.19
N ARG A 404 0.72 -29.96 -12.58
CA ARG A 404 1.62 -30.78 -13.40
C ARG A 404 2.92 -31.04 -12.67
N PHE A 405 3.48 -32.23 -12.86
CA PHE A 405 4.68 -32.71 -12.17
C PHE A 405 5.78 -33.04 -13.17
N ALA A 406 6.99 -32.75 -12.78
CA ALA A 406 8.20 -33.27 -13.36
C ALA A 406 9.09 -33.86 -12.26
N VAL A 407 9.88 -34.86 -12.63
CA VAL A 407 10.88 -35.47 -11.74
C VAL A 407 12.20 -35.46 -12.48
N VAL A 408 13.21 -34.86 -11.86
CA VAL A 408 14.59 -34.85 -12.32
C VAL A 408 15.40 -35.69 -11.35
N GLN A 409 16.07 -36.72 -11.86
CA GLN A 409 17.02 -37.49 -11.07
C GLN A 409 18.44 -36.99 -11.35
N TYR A 410 19.29 -37.00 -10.33
CA TYR A 410 20.72 -36.74 -10.48
C TYR A 410 21.60 -37.81 -9.84
N GLY A 411 22.77 -38.02 -10.42
CA GLY A 411 23.80 -38.99 -10.00
C GLY A 411 25.10 -38.72 -10.76
N SER A 412 25.64 -39.72 -11.47
CA SER A 412 26.66 -39.47 -12.51
C SER A 412 26.18 -38.56 -13.64
N ASP A 413 24.90 -38.66 -13.97
CA ASP A 413 24.21 -37.86 -14.97
C ASP A 413 22.96 -37.21 -14.36
N ILE A 414 22.43 -36.18 -15.03
CA ILE A 414 21.18 -35.52 -14.65
C ILE A 414 20.20 -35.74 -15.80
N ARG A 415 19.00 -36.24 -15.49
CA ARG A 415 17.97 -36.49 -16.50
C ARG A 415 16.56 -36.25 -15.98
N THR A 416 15.70 -35.82 -16.88
CA THR A 416 14.26 -35.71 -16.65
C THR A 416 13.62 -37.10 -16.76
N GLU A 417 13.15 -37.62 -15.64
CA GLU A 417 12.47 -38.92 -15.54
C GLU A 417 10.97 -38.81 -15.85
N LEU A 418 10.37 -37.68 -15.50
CA LEU A 418 9.00 -37.32 -15.83
C LEU A 418 8.98 -35.86 -16.30
N SER A 419 8.45 -35.59 -17.49
CA SER A 419 8.28 -34.24 -18.04
C SER A 419 6.92 -33.64 -17.65
N LEU A 420 6.83 -32.30 -17.63
CA LEU A 420 5.56 -31.58 -17.41
C LEU A 420 4.48 -31.95 -18.45
N ASN A 421 4.88 -32.46 -19.62
CA ASN A 421 3.96 -32.93 -20.67
C ASN A 421 3.42 -34.35 -20.47
N GLU A 422 3.92 -35.10 -19.48
CA GLU A 422 3.63 -36.54 -19.31
C GLU A 422 2.70 -36.82 -18.12
N ASN A 423 1.85 -35.85 -17.76
CA ASN A 423 1.01 -35.90 -16.56
C ASN A 423 -0.36 -36.56 -16.79
N ASP A 424 -0.77 -36.72 -18.05
CA ASP A 424 -2.11 -37.19 -18.42
C ASP A 424 -2.06 -38.59 -19.08
N PRO A 425 -2.79 -39.61 -18.56
CA PRO A 425 -3.54 -39.59 -17.32
C PRO A 425 -2.61 -39.68 -16.08
N PRO A 426 -3.03 -39.15 -14.91
CA PRO A 426 -2.22 -39.16 -13.69
C PRO A 426 -1.65 -40.52 -13.29
N ALA A 427 -2.40 -41.60 -13.55
CA ALA A 427 -1.96 -42.97 -13.25
C ALA A 427 -0.67 -43.36 -14.02
N THR A 428 -0.55 -42.94 -15.28
CA THR A 428 0.65 -43.22 -16.10
C THR A 428 1.86 -42.48 -15.55
N ALA A 429 1.70 -41.21 -15.17
CA ALA A 429 2.75 -40.40 -14.57
C ALA A 429 3.26 -41.01 -13.25
N VAL A 430 2.34 -41.43 -12.37
CA VAL A 430 2.66 -42.12 -11.11
C VAL A 430 3.46 -43.40 -11.36
N ASN A 431 3.02 -44.22 -12.33
CA ASN A 431 3.71 -45.46 -12.68
C ASN A 431 5.11 -45.20 -13.25
N LYS A 432 5.27 -44.15 -14.06
CA LYS A 432 6.59 -43.75 -14.57
C LYS A 432 7.55 -43.43 -13.42
N VAL A 433 7.10 -42.64 -12.44
CA VAL A 433 7.89 -42.30 -11.24
C VAL A 433 8.23 -43.53 -10.41
N LYS A 434 7.27 -44.44 -10.20
CA LYS A 434 7.52 -45.71 -9.49
C LYS A 434 8.54 -46.61 -10.19
N ASN A 435 8.71 -46.49 -11.50
CA ASN A 435 9.62 -47.30 -12.30
C ASN A 435 10.98 -46.63 -12.59
N ILE A 436 11.23 -45.45 -12.00
CA ILE A 436 12.54 -44.79 -12.11
C ILE A 436 13.63 -45.74 -11.60
N THR A 437 14.71 -45.84 -12.39
CA THR A 437 15.92 -46.61 -12.09
C THR A 437 17.00 -45.68 -11.56
N GLN A 438 17.67 -46.07 -10.48
CA GLN A 438 18.71 -45.27 -9.83
C GLN A 438 19.95 -45.12 -10.74
N ILE A 439 20.53 -43.91 -10.81
CA ILE A 439 21.72 -43.61 -11.63
C ILE A 439 23.04 -43.97 -10.92
N TYR A 440 23.07 -43.88 -9.58
CA TYR A 440 24.23 -44.04 -8.70
C TYR A 440 25.33 -42.97 -8.91
N LYS A 441 26.47 -43.15 -8.23
CA LYS A 441 27.70 -42.35 -8.27
C LYS A 441 27.59 -40.96 -7.64
N SER A 442 27.92 -39.88 -8.34
CA SER A 442 28.18 -38.56 -7.74
C SER A 442 26.92 -37.81 -7.29
N THR A 443 27.03 -37.03 -6.23
CA THR A 443 25.95 -36.15 -5.72
C THR A 443 26.10 -34.76 -6.33
N ARG A 444 25.33 -34.46 -7.38
CA ARG A 444 25.41 -33.21 -8.18
C ARG A 444 24.19 -32.30 -7.99
N THR A 445 23.91 -31.92 -6.76
CA THR A 445 22.71 -31.16 -6.37
C THR A 445 22.63 -29.76 -7.00
N ALA A 446 23.72 -28.98 -7.01
CA ALA A 446 23.73 -27.64 -7.59
C ALA A 446 23.56 -27.70 -9.11
N SER A 447 24.26 -28.64 -9.77
CA SER A 447 24.07 -28.90 -11.21
C SER A 447 22.64 -29.34 -11.53
N ALA A 448 22.00 -30.13 -10.66
CA ALA A 448 20.62 -30.58 -10.86
C ALA A 448 19.61 -29.43 -10.76
N ILE A 449 19.80 -28.51 -9.81
CA ILE A 449 18.98 -27.29 -9.72
C ILE A 449 19.15 -26.45 -10.99
N HIS A 450 20.38 -26.25 -11.45
CA HIS A 450 20.63 -25.53 -12.70
C HIS A 450 19.96 -26.21 -13.90
N TYR A 451 20.04 -27.53 -14.01
CA TYR A 451 19.38 -28.29 -15.07
C TYR A 451 17.86 -28.05 -15.09
N VAL A 452 17.20 -27.99 -13.93
CA VAL A 452 15.77 -27.66 -13.84
C VAL A 452 15.47 -26.28 -14.44
N LEU A 453 16.30 -25.28 -14.15
CA LEU A 453 16.12 -23.91 -14.66
C LEU A 453 16.31 -23.81 -16.18
N GLU A 454 17.22 -24.61 -16.74
CA GLU A 454 17.58 -24.55 -18.16
C GLU A 454 16.77 -25.50 -19.05
N HIS A 455 16.24 -26.60 -18.49
CA HIS A 455 15.63 -27.67 -19.29
C HIS A 455 14.23 -28.09 -18.84
N VAL A 456 13.78 -27.76 -17.62
CA VAL A 456 12.45 -28.18 -17.15
C VAL A 456 11.47 -27.01 -17.13
N PHE A 457 11.86 -25.89 -16.52
CA PHE A 457 11.06 -24.66 -16.52
C PHE A 457 11.23 -23.84 -17.80
N VAL A 458 11.06 -24.51 -18.94
CA VAL A 458 11.13 -23.94 -20.29
C VAL A 458 9.90 -24.32 -21.10
N ALA A 459 9.46 -23.43 -22.00
CA ALA A 459 8.21 -23.57 -22.72
C ALA A 459 8.19 -24.80 -23.63
N GLU A 460 9.33 -25.12 -24.22
CA GLU A 460 9.56 -26.27 -25.10
C GLU A 460 9.26 -27.60 -24.39
N ASN A 461 9.42 -27.63 -23.06
CA ASN A 461 9.18 -28.80 -22.22
C ASN A 461 7.92 -28.68 -21.36
N GLY A 462 6.98 -27.82 -21.77
CA GLY A 462 5.63 -27.74 -21.21
C GLY A 462 5.46 -26.76 -20.05
N SER A 463 6.49 -26.00 -19.68
CA SER A 463 6.36 -24.98 -18.63
C SER A 463 5.68 -23.72 -19.16
N LYS A 464 4.64 -23.26 -18.46
CA LYS A 464 3.89 -22.04 -18.76
C LYS A 464 4.52 -20.87 -18.02
N LYS A 465 4.67 -19.73 -18.70
CA LYS A 465 5.28 -18.51 -18.14
C LYS A 465 4.61 -18.07 -16.82
N ASP A 466 3.27 -18.06 -16.82
CA ASP A 466 2.46 -17.54 -15.71
C ASP A 466 2.07 -18.62 -14.69
N ALA A 467 2.53 -19.87 -14.86
CA ALA A 467 2.29 -20.93 -13.87
C ALA A 467 3.08 -20.68 -12.59
N LYS A 468 2.48 -21.01 -11.45
CA LYS A 468 3.17 -21.07 -10.16
C LYS A 468 4.18 -22.22 -10.20
N LYS A 469 5.46 -21.93 -9.96
CA LYS A 469 6.54 -22.91 -10.04
C LYS A 469 7.02 -23.31 -8.64
N ILE A 470 7.03 -24.60 -8.37
CA ILE A 470 7.45 -25.17 -7.09
C ILE A 470 8.53 -26.23 -7.36
N MET A 471 9.66 -26.12 -6.68
CA MET A 471 10.75 -27.08 -6.77
C MET A 471 11.01 -27.69 -5.39
N THR A 472 11.07 -29.02 -5.30
CA THR A 472 11.39 -29.74 -4.06
C THR A 472 12.64 -30.57 -4.28
N VAL A 473 13.71 -30.23 -3.57
CA VAL A 473 14.98 -30.97 -3.62
C VAL A 473 14.99 -32.00 -2.50
N LEU A 474 15.21 -33.27 -2.84
CA LEU A 474 15.37 -34.39 -1.91
C LEU A 474 16.79 -34.93 -2.02
N THR A 475 17.54 -34.95 -0.91
CA THR A 475 18.96 -35.37 -0.89
C THR A 475 19.36 -35.98 0.45
N ASP A 476 20.32 -36.91 0.46
CA ASP A 476 20.92 -37.49 1.68
C ASP A 476 22.33 -36.97 2.00
N GLY A 477 22.89 -36.15 1.10
CA GLY A 477 24.32 -35.90 1.07
C GLY A 477 24.69 -34.42 1.00
N ARG A 478 25.98 -34.18 1.22
CA ARG A 478 26.62 -32.87 1.00
C ARG A 478 26.84 -32.62 -0.48
N ILE A 479 26.85 -31.35 -0.87
CA ILE A 479 27.24 -30.96 -2.24
C ILE A 479 28.77 -31.02 -2.34
N LEU A 480 29.31 -32.20 -2.63
CA LEU A 480 30.76 -32.44 -2.76
C LEU A 480 31.13 -32.74 -4.21
N LEU A 481 32.14 -32.03 -4.72
CA LEU A 481 32.66 -32.20 -6.09
C LEU A 481 31.61 -31.97 -7.18
N ASP A 482 30.57 -31.20 -6.88
CA ASP A 482 29.63 -30.70 -7.89
C ASP A 482 30.37 -29.71 -8.81
N PRO A 483 30.29 -29.87 -10.15
CA PRO A 483 30.89 -28.92 -11.08
C PRO A 483 30.38 -27.48 -10.94
N MET A 484 29.17 -27.30 -10.39
CA MET A 484 28.54 -25.99 -10.19
C MET A 484 28.57 -25.55 -8.73
N ASN A 485 28.73 -24.25 -8.50
CA ASN A 485 28.60 -23.66 -7.18
C ASN A 485 27.12 -23.38 -6.86
N LEU A 486 26.65 -23.85 -5.71
CA LEU A 486 25.25 -23.64 -5.29
C LEU A 486 24.87 -22.15 -5.26
N LYS A 487 25.72 -21.28 -4.71
CA LYS A 487 25.40 -19.85 -4.57
C LYS A 487 25.25 -19.15 -5.93
N ASP A 488 26.05 -19.54 -6.92
CA ASP A 488 25.97 -18.99 -8.27
C ASP A 488 24.64 -19.39 -8.93
N VAL A 489 24.24 -20.66 -8.79
CA VAL A 489 22.96 -21.15 -9.29
C VAL A 489 21.78 -20.45 -8.60
N LEU A 490 21.85 -20.26 -7.27
CA LEU A 490 20.84 -19.55 -6.49
C LEU A 490 20.80 -18.04 -6.77
N SER A 491 21.84 -17.47 -7.36
CA SER A 491 21.87 -16.07 -7.79
C SER A 491 21.28 -15.85 -9.19
N SER A 492 20.93 -16.93 -9.91
CA SER A 492 20.35 -16.85 -11.25
C SER A 492 19.00 -16.12 -11.26
N PRO A 493 18.77 -15.17 -12.19
CA PRO A 493 17.47 -14.54 -12.39
C PRO A 493 16.30 -15.51 -12.57
N LYS A 494 16.56 -16.69 -13.17
CA LYS A 494 15.55 -17.72 -13.46
C LYS A 494 14.98 -18.37 -12.20
N ILE A 495 15.67 -18.26 -11.06
CA ILE A 495 15.24 -18.87 -9.81
C ILE A 495 14.26 -18.01 -8.99
N ARG A 496 14.11 -16.71 -9.32
CA ARG A 496 13.44 -15.71 -8.49
C ARG A 496 11.95 -15.99 -8.24
N ASN A 497 11.25 -16.61 -9.19
CA ASN A 497 9.81 -16.89 -9.10
C ASN A 497 9.51 -18.38 -8.88
N ILE A 498 10.44 -19.11 -8.27
CA ILE A 498 10.28 -20.53 -7.95
C ILE A 498 10.25 -20.66 -6.43
N THR A 499 9.13 -21.17 -5.88
CA THR A 499 9.08 -21.55 -4.46
C THR A 499 9.88 -22.84 -4.29
N ARG A 500 10.90 -22.80 -3.45
CA ARG A 500 11.83 -23.92 -3.24
C ARG A 500 11.65 -24.56 -1.87
N PHE A 501 11.54 -25.88 -1.88
CA PHE A 501 11.50 -26.78 -0.74
C PHE A 501 12.77 -27.63 -0.73
N ALA A 502 13.25 -27.96 0.46
CA ALA A 502 14.43 -28.79 0.65
C ALA A 502 14.15 -29.86 1.70
N ILE A 503 14.39 -31.12 1.35
CA ILE A 503 14.23 -32.29 2.22
C ILE A 503 15.59 -32.97 2.31
N GLY A 504 16.22 -32.86 3.48
CA GLY A 504 17.45 -33.57 3.81
C GLY A 504 17.14 -34.86 4.55
N VAL A 505 17.74 -35.97 4.13
CA VAL A 505 17.54 -37.28 4.77
C VAL A 505 18.85 -37.79 5.37
N GLY A 506 18.80 -38.30 6.60
CA GLY A 506 19.96 -38.88 7.27
C GLY A 506 20.72 -37.90 8.16
N SER A 507 21.75 -38.44 8.83
CA SER A 507 22.49 -37.73 9.87
C SER A 507 23.45 -36.65 9.35
N GLU A 508 23.71 -36.59 8.05
CA GLU A 508 24.57 -35.56 7.44
C GLU A 508 24.07 -34.14 7.70
N PHE A 509 22.75 -33.95 7.83
CA PHE A 509 22.12 -32.65 8.10
C PHE A 509 22.12 -32.24 9.57
N ASN A 510 22.72 -33.04 10.46
CA ASN A 510 23.10 -32.63 11.81
C ASN A 510 24.37 -31.77 11.80
N ASN A 511 25.16 -31.84 10.73
CA ASN A 511 26.31 -30.96 10.55
C ASN A 511 25.83 -29.53 10.19
N PRO A 512 26.32 -28.48 10.88
CA PRO A 512 25.91 -27.10 10.60
C PRO A 512 26.16 -26.63 9.17
N LYS A 513 27.23 -27.12 8.51
CA LYS A 513 27.56 -26.73 7.12
C LYS A 513 26.54 -27.31 6.14
N THR A 514 26.29 -28.62 6.22
CA THR A 514 25.29 -29.29 5.38
C THR A 514 23.88 -28.78 5.65
N ALA A 515 23.56 -28.47 6.91
CA ALA A 515 22.30 -27.84 7.26
C ALA A 515 22.15 -26.44 6.64
N ALA A 516 23.22 -25.66 6.56
CA ALA A 516 23.20 -24.36 5.89
C ALA A 516 22.99 -24.50 4.37
N GLU A 517 23.64 -25.45 3.71
CA GLU A 517 23.40 -25.75 2.29
C GLU A 517 21.93 -26.09 2.02
N LEU A 518 21.33 -26.94 2.87
CA LEU A 518 19.91 -27.29 2.77
C LEU A 518 18.99 -26.07 2.97
N ASN A 519 19.34 -25.17 3.88
CA ASN A 519 18.61 -23.92 4.11
C ASN A 519 18.73 -22.97 2.92
N ASP A 520 19.90 -22.88 2.29
CA ASP A 520 20.16 -22.02 1.12
C ASP A 520 19.31 -22.47 -0.09
N ILE A 521 19.14 -23.79 -0.28
CA ILE A 521 18.28 -24.33 -1.33
C ILE A 521 16.82 -23.87 -1.15
N ALA A 522 16.32 -23.93 0.09
CA ALA A 522 14.94 -23.55 0.39
C ALA A 522 14.72 -22.04 0.22
N SER A 523 13.48 -21.68 -0.13
CA SER A 523 13.07 -20.28 -0.28
C SER A 523 12.69 -19.61 1.05
N ASP A 524 12.37 -20.41 2.07
CA ASP A 524 11.94 -19.98 3.40
C ASP A 524 12.36 -21.06 4.41
N ALA A 525 12.72 -20.68 5.64
CA ALA A 525 13.10 -21.60 6.71
C ALA A 525 11.99 -22.61 7.08
N LYS A 526 10.73 -22.33 6.75
CA LYS A 526 9.62 -23.29 6.90
C LYS A 526 9.60 -24.34 5.80
N HIS A 527 10.21 -24.11 4.64
CA HIS A 527 10.25 -25.05 3.52
C HIS A 527 11.39 -26.07 3.62
N VAL A 528 12.10 -26.10 4.76
CA VAL A 528 13.16 -27.04 5.08
C VAL A 528 12.61 -28.17 5.94
N PHE A 529 12.84 -29.40 5.51
CA PHE A 529 12.46 -30.63 6.20
C PHE A 529 13.69 -31.51 6.40
N LYS A 530 13.78 -32.15 7.56
CA LYS A 530 14.87 -33.08 7.89
C LYS A 530 14.26 -34.41 8.33
N ALA A 531 14.57 -35.48 7.61
CA ALA A 531 14.20 -36.85 7.97
C ALA A 531 15.40 -37.58 8.58
N GLY A 532 15.20 -38.34 9.66
CA GLY A 532 16.24 -39.20 10.22
C GLY A 532 16.65 -40.35 9.27
N HIS A 533 15.69 -40.83 8.46
CA HIS A 533 15.89 -41.89 7.47
C HIS A 533 14.77 -41.86 6.42
N TYR A 534 14.95 -42.54 5.27
CA TYR A 534 13.98 -42.54 4.17
C TYR A 534 12.60 -43.11 4.54
N GLY A 535 12.53 -44.02 5.51
CA GLY A 535 11.25 -44.56 6.01
C GLY A 535 10.36 -43.54 6.72
N ALA A 536 10.89 -42.35 7.05
CA ALA A 536 10.15 -41.29 7.73
C ALA A 536 9.55 -40.26 6.75
N LEU A 537 9.87 -40.33 5.46
CA LEU A 537 9.43 -39.34 4.47
C LEU A 537 7.90 -39.22 4.37
N ASP A 538 7.18 -40.32 4.56
CA ASP A 538 5.71 -40.33 4.52
C ASP A 538 5.06 -39.40 5.56
N CYS A 539 5.77 -39.13 6.67
CA CYS A 539 5.39 -38.14 7.70
C CYS A 539 5.20 -36.73 7.13
N PHE A 540 5.95 -36.36 6.09
CA PHE A 540 5.88 -35.03 5.47
C PHE A 540 4.78 -34.88 4.44
N VAL A 541 4.20 -35.98 3.94
CA VAL A 541 3.23 -35.93 2.84
C VAL A 541 2.05 -34.99 3.14
N PRO A 542 1.37 -35.06 4.31
CA PRO A 542 0.23 -34.17 4.60
C PRO A 542 0.63 -32.69 4.62
N VAL A 543 1.73 -32.37 5.31
CA VAL A 543 2.23 -31.00 5.47
C VAL A 543 2.70 -30.43 4.13
N LEU A 544 3.41 -31.24 3.34
CA LEU A 544 3.93 -30.83 2.05
C LEU A 544 2.77 -30.57 1.08
N VAL A 545 1.79 -31.48 0.98
CA VAL A 545 0.59 -31.29 0.14
C VAL A 545 -0.17 -30.02 0.55
N GLN A 546 -0.39 -29.80 1.85
CA GLN A 546 -1.07 -28.60 2.35
C GLN A 546 -0.34 -27.31 1.94
N ARG A 547 0.97 -27.23 2.17
CA ARG A 547 1.78 -26.05 1.85
C ARG A 547 1.90 -25.80 0.35
N ILE A 548 1.86 -26.88 -0.43
CA ILE A 548 1.92 -26.84 -1.88
C ILE A 548 0.60 -26.33 -2.47
N THR A 549 -0.55 -26.85 -2.03
CA THR A 549 -1.86 -26.54 -2.61
C THR A 549 -2.50 -25.28 -2.02
N GLY A 550 -2.04 -24.81 -0.85
CA GLY A 550 -2.60 -23.63 -0.20
C GLY A 550 -3.99 -23.84 0.39
N ILE A 551 -4.42 -25.11 0.56
CA ILE A 551 -5.70 -25.44 1.19
C ILE A 551 -5.54 -25.41 2.71
N GLU A 552 -6.00 -24.33 3.34
CA GLU A 552 -6.23 -24.28 4.79
C GLU A 552 -7.53 -25.02 5.10
N GLY A 553 -7.42 -26.32 5.38
CA GLY A 553 -8.61 -27.13 5.67
C GLY A 553 -8.36 -28.63 5.72
N ALA A 554 -7.55 -29.08 6.69
CA ALA A 554 -7.59 -30.46 7.19
C ALA A 554 -6.85 -30.52 8.53
N SER A 555 -7.63 -30.58 9.63
CA SER A 555 -7.26 -30.97 11.01
C SER A 555 -6.00 -30.36 11.63
N GLU A 556 -6.15 -29.84 12.86
CA GLU A 556 -5.06 -29.42 13.75
C GLU A 556 -3.81 -30.31 13.63
N LEU A 557 -2.74 -29.75 13.07
CA LEU A 557 -1.40 -30.36 13.09
C LEU A 557 -0.59 -29.72 14.23
N PRO A 558 0.29 -30.50 14.88
CA PRO A 558 1.02 -30.03 16.06
C PRO A 558 1.91 -28.83 15.74
N SER A 559 2.17 -28.02 16.77
CA SER A 559 3.09 -26.86 16.80
C SER A 559 4.22 -26.92 15.76
N GLN A 560 4.44 -25.80 15.05
CA GLN A 560 5.34 -25.64 13.88
C GLN A 560 6.78 -26.18 14.04
N GLU A 561 7.24 -26.43 15.26
CA GLU A 561 8.55 -27.02 15.55
C GLU A 561 8.59 -28.56 15.42
N LYS A 562 7.47 -29.25 15.68
CA LYS A 562 7.36 -30.73 15.62
C LYS A 562 7.15 -31.29 14.21
N THR A 563 6.91 -30.44 13.22
CA THR A 563 6.64 -30.84 11.82
C THR A 563 7.84 -30.69 10.88
N LYS A 564 8.97 -30.15 11.37
CA LYS A 564 10.23 -30.05 10.60
C LYS A 564 11.12 -31.29 10.69
N PHE A 565 10.85 -32.14 11.68
CA PHE A 565 11.65 -33.31 12.02
C PHE A 565 10.76 -34.54 12.06
N CYS A 566 11.02 -35.45 11.14
CA CYS A 566 10.76 -36.87 11.27
C CYS A 566 12.14 -37.54 10.99
#